data_AF-A0A814UBF0-F1
#
_entry.id   AF-A0A814UBF0-F1
#
_cell.length_a   1.000
_cell.length_b   1.000
_cell.length_c   1.000
_cell.angle_alpha   90.00
_cell.angle_beta   90.00
_cell.angle_gamma   90.00
#
_symmetry.space_group_name_H-M   'P 1'
#
loop_
_entity.id
_entity.type
_entity.pdbx_description
1 polymer ?
#
loop_
_entity_poly.entity_id
_entity_poly.type
_entity_poly.pdbx_seq_one_letter_code
_entity_poly.pdbx_strand_id
1 'polypeptide(L)'
;MTERTVHCTFHNVSSDLIDIISSSIGIRPLSKQKNNQLSYSCSLLNARQIRSTLADCLGQYPQIWFSIDYSNQLNNFSSKFDKNFYMIDHIFFGSLYSIEKFLVHNTPLNERHDWKIKIYNKQILIIESEEENSSIRLSIPLKYLHKEILVIDGEEFSEIIFSYNLITIDIRTNNNKKIDKIYGNNSIVKSLNQCTDFLICLSPKTNADLFLDCLQLNYNYKIFYTTIVIQNSIYQWSINDLNWYQTDNTRYAISMLHSLGYVFDDKYLHNNIFQNRMIELAEQNENYFYQLSLKIFYELKKCHWLNLIEIFNKNHIKIVNENNILYISVIHITPTRFLIMPKEKTKGHRAIHYSLFQGINDFCLVYLKPDPPNIYFNDDNNNHMIEYYKQIFQLGINLAGNHYHLFGASNSQLKDHSFWFIKALTLNEIHQKRQLLGQFDKIRNLGTYVARLGLWFSKTDPTNIRLNYCSNENEFNYRVKQGEICIMMIEDIE
;
A
#
# COMPACT_ATOMS: atom_id res chain seq x y z
N MET A 1 -4.95 -7.88 -50.28
CA MET A 1 -5.67 -7.57 -49.02
C MET A 1 -5.47 -6.09 -48.78
N THR A 2 -6.53 -5.28 -48.72
CA THR A 2 -6.40 -3.87 -48.36
C THR A 2 -5.87 -3.78 -46.94
N GLU A 3 -4.71 -3.16 -46.74
CA GLU A 3 -4.18 -2.91 -45.40
C GLU A 3 -5.21 -2.09 -44.64
N ARG A 4 -5.74 -2.67 -43.56
CA ARG A 4 -6.76 -2.01 -42.77
C ARG A 4 -6.15 -0.88 -41.98
N THR A 5 -6.73 0.29 -42.17
CA THR A 5 -6.40 1.49 -41.41
C THR A 5 -7.04 1.39 -40.03
N VAL A 6 -6.21 1.38 -38.99
CA VAL A 6 -6.61 1.55 -37.59
C VAL A 6 -6.40 2.99 -37.17
N HIS A 7 -7.24 3.47 -36.26
CA HIS A 7 -7.00 4.72 -35.58
C HIS A 7 -6.21 4.45 -34.31
N CYS A 8 -5.29 5.33 -34.00
CA CYS A 8 -4.40 5.23 -32.86
C CYS A 8 -4.46 6.57 -32.14
N THR A 9 -4.67 6.56 -30.83
CA THR A 9 -4.81 7.78 -30.05
C THR A 9 -3.93 7.71 -28.82
N PHE A 10 -3.06 8.71 -28.67
CA PHE A 10 -2.45 9.00 -27.38
C PHE A 10 -3.37 9.93 -26.59
N HIS A 11 -3.61 9.60 -25.33
CA HIS A 11 -4.37 10.41 -24.40
C HIS A 11 -3.43 11.09 -23.39
N ASN A 12 -3.85 12.23 -22.85
CA ASN A 12 -3.11 13.04 -21.87
C ASN A 12 -1.71 13.48 -22.33
N VAL A 13 -1.54 13.74 -23.62
CA VAL A 13 -0.28 14.23 -24.19
C VAL A 13 -0.16 15.73 -23.93
N SER A 14 0.85 16.13 -23.13
CA SER A 14 1.23 17.53 -22.98
C SER A 14 1.82 18.08 -24.29
N SER A 15 1.77 19.40 -24.49
CA SER A 15 2.31 20.05 -25.69
C SER A 15 3.75 19.63 -25.99
N ASP A 16 4.55 19.50 -24.93
CA ASP A 16 6.00 19.29 -25.02
C ASP A 16 6.34 17.84 -25.41
N LEU A 17 5.40 16.90 -25.19
CA LEU A 17 5.54 15.50 -25.55
C LEU A 17 5.08 15.20 -26.98
N ILE A 18 4.35 16.12 -27.63
CA ILE A 18 3.87 15.91 -29.01
C ILE A 18 5.04 15.78 -29.96
N ASP A 19 6.05 16.64 -29.85
CA ASP A 19 7.21 16.63 -30.76
C ASP A 19 8.08 15.39 -30.52
N ILE A 20 8.19 14.93 -29.28
CA ILE A 20 8.89 13.69 -28.91
C ILE A 20 8.17 12.48 -29.51
N ILE A 21 6.86 12.35 -29.27
CA ILE A 21 6.07 11.24 -29.81
C ILE A 21 6.05 11.26 -31.35
N SER A 22 5.85 12.43 -31.96
CA SER A 22 5.80 12.57 -33.42
C SER A 22 7.15 12.26 -34.07
N SER A 23 8.26 12.64 -33.44
CA SER A 23 9.61 12.35 -33.93
C SER A 23 9.97 10.87 -33.79
N SER A 24 9.64 10.25 -32.65
CA SER A 24 9.86 8.81 -32.40
C SER A 24 9.07 7.92 -33.36
N ILE A 25 7.87 8.34 -33.76
CA ILE A 25 7.01 7.61 -34.69
C ILE A 25 7.38 7.88 -36.16
N GLY A 26 7.99 9.03 -36.46
CA GLY A 26 8.27 9.46 -37.83
C GLY A 26 7.01 9.81 -38.65
N ILE A 27 5.87 10.07 -38.00
CA ILE A 27 4.59 10.39 -38.65
C ILE A 27 4.12 11.78 -38.20
N ARG A 28 3.69 12.61 -39.16
CA ARG A 28 3.08 13.91 -38.86
C ARG A 28 1.63 13.72 -38.40
N PRO A 29 1.19 14.36 -37.29
CA PRO A 29 -0.16 14.20 -36.77
C PRO A 29 -1.23 14.69 -37.75
N LEU A 30 -2.36 13.96 -37.82
CA LEU A 30 -3.42 14.16 -38.82
C LEU A 30 -4.35 15.36 -38.53
N SER A 31 -4.36 15.89 -37.30
CA SER A 31 -5.21 17.05 -36.95
C SER A 31 -4.82 17.70 -35.63
N LYS A 32 -5.17 19.00 -35.48
CA LYS A 32 -5.03 19.81 -34.26
C LYS A 32 -5.54 19.08 -33.01
N GLN A 33 -4.76 19.23 -31.93
CA GLN A 33 -5.05 18.81 -30.57
C GLN A 33 -6.49 19.18 -30.19
N LYS A 34 -7.29 18.18 -29.81
CA LYS A 34 -8.53 18.38 -29.07
C LYS A 34 -8.37 17.64 -27.75
N ASN A 35 -8.46 18.35 -26.63
CA ASN A 35 -8.49 17.77 -25.27
C ASN A 35 -7.27 16.89 -24.92
N ASN A 36 -6.03 17.36 -25.16
CA ASN A 36 -4.79 16.63 -24.85
C ASN A 36 -4.69 15.23 -25.51
N GLN A 37 -5.31 15.07 -26.69
CA GLN A 37 -5.23 13.83 -27.47
C GLN A 37 -4.43 14.04 -28.77
N LEU A 38 -3.64 13.04 -29.14
CA LEU A 38 -2.89 12.97 -30.38
C LEU A 38 -3.30 11.72 -31.15
N SER A 39 -4.00 11.89 -32.28
CA SER A 39 -4.52 10.77 -33.08
C SER A 39 -3.86 10.65 -34.45
N TYR A 40 -3.69 9.41 -34.91
CA TYR A 40 -3.16 9.06 -36.23
C TYR A 40 -3.88 7.84 -36.80
N SER A 41 -3.83 7.70 -38.11
CA SER A 41 -4.36 6.56 -38.84
C SER A 41 -3.22 5.82 -39.50
N CYS A 42 -3.06 4.52 -39.23
CA CYS A 42 -1.99 3.72 -39.81
C CYS A 42 -2.43 2.26 -40.03
N SER A 43 -1.58 1.43 -40.64
CA SER A 43 -1.85 -0.02 -40.72
C SER A 43 -1.71 -0.65 -39.32
N LEU A 44 -2.37 -1.80 -39.08
CA LEU A 44 -2.24 -2.52 -37.80
C LEU A 44 -0.78 -2.90 -37.49
N LEU A 45 0.00 -3.27 -38.50
CA LEU A 45 1.43 -3.57 -38.35
C LEU A 45 2.18 -2.33 -37.85
N ASN A 46 1.92 -1.16 -38.44
CA ASN A 46 2.52 0.10 -38.01
C ASN A 46 2.05 0.50 -36.62
N ALA A 47 0.78 0.28 -36.26
CA ALA A 47 0.28 0.55 -34.91
C ALA A 47 1.02 -0.29 -33.85
N ARG A 48 1.31 -1.57 -34.14
CA ARG A 48 2.12 -2.43 -33.26
C ARG A 48 3.58 -1.98 -33.18
N GLN A 49 4.15 -1.57 -34.30
CA GLN A 49 5.51 -1.05 -34.32
C GLN A 49 5.60 0.25 -33.51
N ILE A 50 4.63 1.15 -33.65
CA ILE A 50 4.51 2.37 -32.87
C ILE A 50 4.38 2.06 -31.37
N ARG A 51 3.53 1.09 -31.01
CA ARG A 51 3.41 0.59 -29.62
C ARG A 51 4.77 0.14 -29.09
N SER A 52 5.48 -0.71 -29.84
CA SER A 52 6.77 -1.26 -29.44
C SER A 52 7.85 -0.20 -29.30
N THR A 53 7.95 0.73 -30.27
CA THR A 53 8.96 1.81 -30.26
C THR A 53 8.73 2.79 -29.10
N LEU A 54 7.49 2.92 -28.64
CA LEU A 54 7.13 3.86 -27.57
C LEU A 54 6.96 3.21 -26.21
N ALA A 55 7.15 1.90 -26.06
CA ALA A 55 7.06 1.24 -24.76
C ALA A 55 7.99 1.92 -23.72
N ASP A 56 9.23 2.21 -24.11
CA ASP A 56 10.20 2.93 -23.28
C ASP A 56 9.78 4.37 -22.98
N CYS A 57 9.18 5.04 -23.96
CA CYS A 57 8.66 6.40 -23.79
C CYS A 57 7.46 6.42 -22.83
N LEU A 58 6.52 5.46 -22.95
CA LEU A 58 5.37 5.33 -22.06
C LEU A 58 5.81 4.99 -20.63
N GLY A 59 6.88 4.21 -20.46
CA GLY A 59 7.47 3.95 -19.14
C GLY A 59 8.05 5.19 -18.44
N GLN A 60 8.48 6.21 -19.19
CA GLN A 60 8.94 7.48 -18.64
C GLN A 60 7.79 8.45 -18.34
N TYR A 61 6.61 8.24 -18.94
CA TYR A 61 5.45 9.13 -18.85
C TYR A 61 4.15 8.33 -18.62
N PRO A 62 3.98 7.74 -17.42
CA PRO A 62 2.88 6.81 -17.11
C PRO A 62 1.47 7.42 -17.24
N GLN A 63 1.37 8.74 -17.25
CA GLN A 63 0.12 9.47 -17.49
C GLN A 63 -0.40 9.39 -18.94
N ILE A 64 0.45 9.00 -19.91
CA ILE A 64 0.09 8.91 -21.33
C ILE A 64 -0.49 7.54 -21.63
N TRP A 65 -1.65 7.50 -22.28
CA TRP A 65 -2.27 6.23 -22.66
C TRP A 65 -2.23 6.07 -24.17
N PHE A 66 -1.95 4.86 -24.62
CA PHE A 66 -2.03 4.53 -26.03
C PHE A 66 -3.23 3.61 -26.30
N SER A 67 -4.15 4.05 -27.16
CA SER A 67 -5.27 3.23 -27.61
C SER A 67 -5.19 2.98 -29.12
N ILE A 68 -5.61 1.79 -29.52
CA ILE A 68 -5.85 1.44 -30.92
C ILE A 68 -7.36 1.27 -31.04
N ASP A 69 -7.99 1.94 -32.00
CA ASP A 69 -9.41 1.84 -32.33
C ASP A 69 -9.57 1.30 -33.76
N TYR A 70 -10.30 0.20 -33.92
CA TYR A 70 -10.73 -0.26 -35.24
C TYR A 70 -11.93 0.56 -35.68
N SER A 71 -11.87 1.14 -36.89
CA SER A 71 -13.05 1.78 -37.48
C SER A 71 -14.16 0.75 -37.68
N ASN A 72 -15.41 1.14 -37.41
CA ASN A 72 -16.63 0.31 -37.27
C ASN A 72 -17.06 -0.56 -38.49
N GLN A 73 -16.18 -0.87 -39.43
CA GLN A 73 -16.50 -1.75 -40.56
C GLN A 73 -16.27 -3.22 -40.20
N LEU A 74 -17.23 -3.81 -39.49
CA LEU A 74 -17.25 -5.24 -39.19
C LEU A 74 -18.27 -5.96 -40.07
N ASN A 75 -17.78 -6.86 -40.94
CA ASN A 75 -18.53 -8.02 -41.38
C ASN A 75 -17.58 -9.24 -41.40
N ASN A 76 -17.90 -10.21 -40.54
CA ASN A 76 -17.47 -11.61 -40.54
C ASN A 76 -15.95 -11.89 -40.44
N PHE A 77 -15.38 -11.80 -39.23
CA PHE A 77 -14.20 -12.62 -38.90
C PHE A 77 -14.60 -14.08 -38.66
N SER A 78 -13.77 -14.98 -39.18
CA SER A 78 -13.99 -16.41 -39.13
C SER A 78 -14.04 -16.92 -37.69
N SER A 79 -14.97 -17.84 -37.43
CA SER A 79 -15.19 -18.58 -36.18
C SER A 79 -14.02 -19.44 -35.67
N LYS A 80 -12.82 -19.31 -36.25
CA LYS A 80 -11.63 -20.05 -35.84
C LYS A 80 -11.02 -19.55 -34.53
N PHE A 81 -11.15 -18.26 -34.21
CA PHE A 81 -10.56 -17.69 -32.99
C PHE A 81 -11.30 -18.08 -31.70
N ASP A 82 -12.61 -18.30 -31.77
CA ASP A 82 -13.45 -18.64 -30.60
C ASP A 82 -13.14 -20.03 -29.99
N LYS A 83 -12.27 -20.84 -30.63
CA LYS A 83 -11.94 -22.19 -30.16
C LYS A 83 -10.54 -22.34 -29.56
N ASN A 84 -9.70 -21.31 -29.66
CA ASN A 84 -8.34 -21.40 -29.15
C ASN A 84 -8.30 -21.14 -27.65
N PHE A 85 -7.56 -21.98 -26.95
CA PHE A 85 -7.20 -21.76 -25.56
C PHE A 85 -5.87 -21.02 -25.51
N TYR A 86 -5.79 -20.02 -24.66
CA TYR A 86 -4.53 -19.34 -24.34
C TYR A 86 -4.10 -19.74 -22.94
N MET A 87 -2.84 -20.17 -22.78
CA MET A 87 -2.29 -20.48 -21.47
C MET A 87 -2.08 -19.17 -20.71
N ILE A 88 -2.47 -19.16 -19.44
CA ILE A 88 -2.22 -18.07 -18.51
C ILE A 88 -1.05 -18.49 -17.63
N ASP A 89 0.01 -17.70 -17.65
CA ASP A 89 1.19 -17.95 -16.80
C ASP A 89 0.88 -17.61 -15.35
N HIS A 90 0.23 -16.45 -15.15
CA HIS A 90 -0.16 -15.96 -13.85
C HIS A 90 -1.54 -15.32 -13.91
N ILE A 91 -2.36 -15.60 -12.90
CA ILE A 91 -3.64 -14.93 -12.69
C ILE A 91 -3.64 -14.31 -11.29
N PHE A 92 -4.06 -13.06 -11.23
CA PHE A 92 -4.23 -12.33 -9.98
C PHE A 92 -5.60 -11.68 -9.96
N PHE A 93 -6.22 -11.63 -8.79
CA PHE A 93 -7.45 -10.89 -8.58
C PHE A 93 -7.15 -9.73 -7.67
N GLY A 94 -7.84 -8.60 -7.85
CA GLY A 94 -7.51 -7.41 -7.12
C GLY A 94 -8.41 -6.23 -7.40
N SER A 95 -7.87 -5.04 -7.13
CA SER A 95 -8.47 -3.77 -7.50
C SER A 95 -7.43 -2.87 -8.14
N LEU A 96 -7.78 -2.29 -9.28
CA LEU A 96 -6.99 -1.23 -9.89
C LEU A 96 -7.16 0.04 -9.03
N TYR A 97 -6.12 0.37 -8.25
CA TYR A 97 -6.11 1.47 -7.29
C TYR A 97 -5.89 2.83 -7.98
N SER A 98 -5.07 2.84 -9.02
CA SER A 98 -4.83 4.01 -9.87
C SER A 98 -4.33 3.54 -11.24
N ILE A 99 -4.19 4.46 -12.18
CA ILE A 99 -3.64 4.21 -13.52
C ILE A 99 -2.25 3.55 -13.47
N GLU A 100 -1.52 3.74 -12.38
CA GLU A 100 -0.15 3.26 -12.19
C GLU A 100 -0.04 2.08 -11.21
N LYS A 101 -1.14 1.66 -10.56
CA LYS A 101 -1.08 0.71 -9.43
C LYS A 101 -2.24 -0.29 -9.42
N PHE A 102 -1.88 -1.58 -9.39
CA PHE A 102 -2.80 -2.69 -9.20
C PHE A 102 -2.56 -3.35 -7.82
N LEU A 103 -3.58 -3.40 -6.97
CA LEU A 103 -3.50 -4.06 -5.66
C LEU A 103 -3.96 -5.51 -5.80
N VAL A 104 -3.03 -6.45 -5.64
CA VAL A 104 -3.33 -7.88 -5.67
C VAL A 104 -4.01 -8.29 -4.36
N HIS A 105 -5.21 -8.85 -4.48
CA HIS A 105 -5.89 -9.54 -3.40
C HIS A 105 -5.47 -11.01 -3.43
N ASN A 106 -5.07 -11.54 -2.27
CA ASN A 106 -4.70 -12.94 -2.20
C ASN A 106 -5.95 -13.81 -2.38
N THR A 107 -6.00 -14.61 -3.44
CA THR A 107 -7.07 -15.57 -3.67
C THR A 107 -6.50 -16.97 -3.78
N PRO A 108 -7.17 -18.01 -3.25
CA PRO A 108 -6.69 -19.39 -3.31
C PRO A 108 -6.65 -19.98 -4.73
N LEU A 109 -6.95 -19.17 -5.75
CA LEU A 109 -6.85 -19.53 -7.16
C LEU A 109 -5.45 -19.30 -7.73
N ASN A 110 -4.66 -18.41 -7.12
CA ASN A 110 -3.34 -18.02 -7.61
C ASN A 110 -2.29 -19.14 -7.45
N GLU A 111 -2.53 -20.13 -6.59
CA GLU A 111 -1.61 -21.25 -6.31
C GLU A 111 -1.74 -22.39 -7.35
N ARG A 112 -2.75 -22.34 -8.23
CA ARG A 112 -2.99 -23.41 -9.21
C ARG A 112 -2.17 -23.22 -10.47
N HIS A 113 -1.64 -24.32 -10.97
CA HIS A 113 -0.94 -24.37 -12.24
C HIS A 113 -1.92 -24.64 -13.41
N ASP A 114 -1.52 -24.29 -14.62
CA ASP A 114 -2.22 -24.57 -15.89
C ASP A 114 -3.58 -23.89 -16.11
N TRP A 115 -3.66 -22.59 -15.80
CA TRP A 115 -4.81 -21.78 -16.17
C TRP A 115 -4.90 -21.59 -17.70
N LYS A 116 -6.12 -21.67 -18.22
CA LYS A 116 -6.43 -21.43 -19.64
C LYS A 116 -7.56 -20.43 -19.76
N ILE A 117 -7.47 -19.54 -20.74
CA ILE A 117 -8.53 -18.59 -21.08
C ILE A 117 -9.07 -18.81 -22.49
N LYS A 118 -10.39 -18.70 -22.63
CA LYS A 118 -11.08 -18.72 -23.94
C LYS A 118 -12.39 -17.94 -23.88
N ILE A 119 -12.91 -17.58 -25.04
CA ILE A 119 -14.25 -17.00 -25.17
C ILE A 119 -15.20 -18.08 -25.66
N TYR A 120 -16.22 -18.40 -24.85
CA TYR A 120 -17.21 -19.43 -25.13
C TYR A 120 -18.53 -18.82 -25.61
N ASN A 121 -19.11 -19.42 -26.65
CA ASN A 121 -20.39 -19.05 -27.24
C ASN A 121 -20.55 -17.54 -27.56
N LYS A 122 -19.44 -16.85 -27.83
CA LYS A 122 -19.42 -15.40 -28.11
C LYS A 122 -20.00 -14.51 -27.00
N GLN A 123 -20.14 -15.02 -25.79
CA GLN A 123 -20.85 -14.32 -24.72
C GLN A 123 -20.18 -14.44 -23.36
N ILE A 124 -19.32 -15.44 -23.15
CA ILE A 124 -18.76 -15.75 -21.84
C ILE A 124 -17.26 -15.93 -21.97
N LEU A 125 -16.50 -15.14 -21.23
CA LEU A 125 -15.08 -15.39 -20.99
C LEU A 125 -14.97 -16.52 -19.97
N ILE A 126 -14.25 -17.58 -20.33
CA ILE A 126 -13.99 -18.72 -19.48
C ILE A 126 -12.51 -18.73 -19.11
N ILE A 127 -12.23 -18.75 -17.81
CA ILE A 127 -10.90 -19.02 -17.27
C ILE A 127 -10.99 -20.33 -16.50
N GLU A 128 -10.25 -21.36 -16.91
CA GLU A 128 -10.31 -22.67 -16.28
C GLU A 128 -8.94 -23.26 -16.00
N SER A 129 -8.81 -23.91 -14.85
CA SER A 129 -7.66 -24.73 -14.46
C SER A 129 -8.14 -26.17 -14.32
N GLU A 130 -7.40 -27.11 -14.92
CA GLU A 130 -7.66 -28.54 -14.87
C GLU A 130 -6.55 -29.22 -14.04
N GLU A 131 -6.90 -29.74 -12.86
CA GLU A 131 -6.02 -30.60 -12.06
C GLU A 131 -6.55 -32.05 -12.08
N GLU A 132 -5.69 -33.02 -11.76
CA GLU A 132 -6.01 -34.45 -11.77
C GLU A 132 -7.28 -34.82 -10.96
N ASN A 133 -7.65 -34.01 -9.96
CA ASN A 133 -8.78 -34.29 -9.07
C ASN A 133 -9.86 -33.18 -9.03
N SER A 134 -9.57 -31.99 -9.56
CA SER A 134 -10.50 -30.86 -9.53
C SER A 134 -10.30 -29.92 -10.72
N SER A 135 -11.39 -29.43 -11.32
CA SER A 135 -11.33 -28.33 -12.29
C SER A 135 -12.08 -27.13 -11.75
N ILE A 136 -11.44 -25.97 -11.72
CA ILE A 136 -12.12 -24.70 -11.44
C ILE A 136 -12.39 -24.01 -12.77
N ARG A 137 -13.63 -23.55 -12.94
CA ARG A 137 -14.04 -22.77 -14.09
C ARG A 137 -14.67 -21.46 -13.62
N LEU A 138 -14.02 -20.36 -13.94
CA LEU A 138 -14.55 -19.02 -13.83
C LEU A 138 -15.27 -18.69 -15.14
N SER A 139 -16.54 -18.30 -15.03
CA SER A 139 -17.34 -17.86 -16.17
C SER A 139 -17.76 -16.42 -15.95
N ILE A 140 -17.28 -15.54 -16.84
CA ILE A 140 -17.54 -14.10 -16.79
C ILE A 140 -18.29 -13.72 -18.07
N PRO A 141 -19.60 -13.46 -18.01
CA PRO A 141 -20.32 -12.97 -19.17
C PRO A 141 -19.69 -11.66 -19.65
N LEU A 142 -19.36 -11.57 -20.95
CA LEU A 142 -18.68 -10.41 -21.54
C LEU A 142 -19.42 -9.10 -21.29
N LYS A 143 -20.76 -9.13 -21.21
CA LYS A 143 -21.61 -7.98 -20.85
C LYS A 143 -21.34 -7.39 -19.45
N TYR A 144 -20.66 -8.14 -18.58
CA TYR A 144 -20.28 -7.70 -17.23
C TYR A 144 -18.80 -7.33 -17.12
N LEU A 145 -18.00 -7.51 -18.18
CA LEU A 145 -16.67 -6.93 -18.27
C LEU A 145 -16.80 -5.48 -18.73
N HIS A 146 -15.98 -4.60 -18.15
CA HIS A 146 -15.83 -3.26 -18.67
C HIS A 146 -15.27 -3.34 -20.10
N LYS A 147 -15.76 -2.50 -21.00
CA LYS A 147 -15.32 -2.52 -22.41
C LYS A 147 -13.92 -1.96 -22.62
N GLU A 148 -13.30 -1.47 -21.56
CA GLU A 148 -11.96 -0.90 -21.57
C GLU A 148 -11.04 -1.84 -20.83
N ILE A 149 -9.99 -2.30 -21.52
CA ILE A 149 -9.00 -3.25 -21.00
C ILE A 149 -7.66 -2.53 -20.93
N LEU A 150 -6.98 -2.67 -19.80
CA LEU A 150 -5.63 -2.14 -19.62
C LEU A 150 -4.61 -3.26 -19.90
N VAL A 151 -3.54 -2.92 -20.61
CA VAL A 151 -2.48 -3.86 -20.97
C VAL A 151 -1.13 -3.26 -20.57
N ILE A 152 -0.36 -4.01 -19.79
CA ILE A 152 1.04 -3.72 -19.50
C ILE A 152 1.85 -4.58 -20.47
N ASP A 153 2.50 -3.91 -21.42
CA ASP A 153 3.18 -4.59 -22.51
C ASP A 153 4.64 -4.86 -22.16
N GLY A 154 5.03 -6.14 -22.09
CA GLY A 154 6.41 -6.58 -21.92
C GLY A 154 7.06 -7.01 -23.24
N GLU A 155 8.33 -7.39 -23.21
CA GLU A 155 9.03 -7.94 -24.38
C GLU A 155 8.56 -9.37 -24.70
N GLU A 156 8.47 -10.22 -23.68
CA GLU A 156 8.17 -11.66 -23.84
C GLU A 156 6.72 -12.04 -23.50
N PHE A 157 6.04 -11.23 -22.70
CA PHE A 157 4.68 -11.43 -22.21
C PHE A 157 3.89 -10.12 -22.18
N SER A 158 2.57 -10.22 -22.05
CA SER A 158 1.73 -9.06 -21.75
C SER A 158 0.83 -9.37 -20.55
N GLU A 159 0.72 -8.41 -19.63
CA GLU A 159 -0.23 -8.47 -18.53
C GLU A 159 -1.49 -7.70 -18.92
N ILE A 160 -2.65 -8.30 -18.72
CA ILE A 160 -3.94 -7.78 -19.16
C ILE A 160 -4.85 -7.67 -17.95
N ILE A 161 -5.32 -6.46 -17.66
CA ILE A 161 -6.21 -6.16 -16.55
C ILE A 161 -7.63 -5.99 -17.07
N PHE A 162 -8.54 -6.74 -16.46
CA PHE A 162 -9.96 -6.73 -16.74
C PHE A 162 -10.74 -6.27 -15.52
N SER A 163 -11.52 -5.19 -15.66
CA SER A 163 -12.53 -4.82 -14.68
C SER A 163 -13.83 -5.58 -14.93
N TYR A 164 -14.46 -6.09 -13.87
CA TYR A 164 -15.68 -6.88 -13.96
C TYR A 164 -16.71 -6.53 -12.88
N ASN A 165 -17.99 -6.65 -13.22
CA ASN A 165 -19.10 -6.44 -12.29
C ASN A 165 -19.64 -7.74 -11.69
N LEU A 166 -19.52 -8.85 -12.41
CA LEU A 166 -20.08 -10.14 -12.00
C LEU A 166 -19.23 -11.30 -12.52
N ILE A 167 -18.83 -12.17 -11.60
CA ILE A 167 -18.14 -13.43 -11.91
C ILE A 167 -18.95 -14.61 -11.36
N THR A 168 -19.04 -15.69 -12.14
CA THR A 168 -19.62 -16.95 -11.67
C THR A 168 -18.53 -18.02 -11.58
N ILE A 169 -18.54 -18.79 -10.50
CA ILE A 169 -17.53 -19.81 -10.22
C ILE A 169 -18.21 -21.18 -10.21
N ASP A 170 -17.77 -22.05 -11.11
CA ASP A 170 -18.13 -23.45 -11.13
C ASP A 170 -16.90 -24.25 -10.69
N ILE A 171 -17.01 -25.03 -9.60
CA ILE A 171 -15.96 -25.98 -9.20
C ILE A 171 -16.46 -27.39 -9.52
N ARG A 172 -15.67 -28.17 -10.24
CA ARG A 172 -15.97 -29.57 -10.55
C ARG A 172 -14.94 -30.45 -9.88
N THR A 173 -15.40 -31.45 -9.14
CA THR A 173 -14.54 -32.48 -8.55
C THR A 173 -14.70 -33.79 -9.33
N ASN A 174 -13.59 -34.46 -9.65
CA ASN A 174 -13.59 -35.66 -10.50
C ASN A 174 -14.37 -36.83 -9.87
N ASN A 175 -14.50 -36.86 -8.55
CA ASN A 175 -15.10 -37.98 -7.83
C ASN A 175 -16.62 -38.12 -7.99
N ASN A 176 -17.35 -37.17 -8.61
CA ASN A 176 -18.82 -37.27 -8.68
C ASN A 176 -19.52 -36.84 -9.98
N LYS A 177 -18.82 -36.39 -11.04
CA LYS A 177 -19.44 -35.78 -12.25
C LYS A 177 -20.50 -34.68 -11.95
N LYS A 178 -20.59 -34.24 -10.70
CA LYS A 178 -21.57 -33.29 -10.21
C LYS A 178 -20.90 -31.92 -10.25
N ILE A 179 -21.51 -31.02 -11.02
CA ILE A 179 -21.08 -29.63 -11.07
C ILE A 179 -21.66 -28.98 -9.81
N ASP A 180 -20.84 -28.83 -8.79
CA ASP A 180 -21.23 -28.05 -7.63
C ASP A 180 -21.01 -26.58 -7.99
N LYS A 181 -22.09 -25.93 -8.42
CA LYS A 181 -22.09 -24.48 -8.58
C LYS A 181 -22.02 -23.85 -7.21
N ILE A 182 -20.96 -23.10 -6.98
CA ILE A 182 -20.69 -22.54 -5.68
C ILE A 182 -21.20 -21.10 -5.68
N TYR A 183 -22.17 -20.85 -4.80
CA TYR A 183 -22.80 -19.54 -4.64
C TYR A 183 -22.55 -18.97 -3.25
N GLY A 184 -22.39 -17.65 -3.18
CA GLY A 184 -22.58 -16.83 -1.98
C GLY A 184 -21.61 -17.06 -0.83
N ASN A 185 -21.74 -18.19 -0.12
CA ASN A 185 -21.12 -18.40 1.19
C ASN A 185 -19.72 -19.02 1.17
N ASN A 186 -19.29 -19.56 0.04
CA ASN A 186 -17.95 -20.12 -0.12
C ASN A 186 -16.87 -19.04 -0.02
N SER A 187 -15.77 -19.34 0.67
CA SER A 187 -14.66 -18.42 0.90
C SER A 187 -14.08 -17.87 -0.39
N ILE A 188 -13.94 -18.68 -1.45
CA ILE A 188 -13.41 -18.28 -2.75
C ILE A 188 -14.33 -17.24 -3.40
N VAL A 189 -15.64 -17.49 -3.40
CA VAL A 189 -16.64 -16.54 -3.94
C VAL A 189 -16.63 -15.24 -3.15
N LYS A 190 -16.51 -15.32 -1.82
CA LYS A 190 -16.43 -14.12 -0.97
C LYS A 190 -15.18 -13.30 -1.24
N SER A 191 -14.03 -13.94 -1.42
CA SER A 191 -12.77 -13.25 -1.75
C SER A 191 -12.83 -12.60 -3.14
N LEU A 192 -13.36 -13.31 -4.14
CA LEU A 192 -13.50 -12.76 -5.50
C LEU A 192 -14.54 -11.63 -5.61
N ASN A 193 -15.57 -11.65 -4.76
CA ASN A 193 -16.54 -10.54 -4.68
C ASN A 193 -15.94 -9.27 -4.05
N GLN A 194 -14.76 -9.34 -3.42
CA GLN A 194 -14.03 -8.16 -2.95
C GLN A 194 -13.14 -7.55 -4.04
N CYS A 195 -12.91 -8.29 -5.12
CA CYS A 195 -12.08 -7.85 -6.24
C CYS A 195 -12.99 -7.20 -7.30
N THR A 196 -12.53 -6.08 -7.84
CA THR A 196 -13.18 -5.39 -8.96
C THR A 196 -12.52 -5.74 -10.29
N ASP A 197 -11.29 -6.24 -10.23
CA ASP A 197 -10.42 -6.45 -11.36
C ASP A 197 -9.70 -7.79 -11.26
N PHE A 198 -9.30 -8.33 -12.41
CA PHE A 198 -8.35 -9.44 -12.47
C PHE A 198 -7.28 -9.15 -13.51
N LEU A 199 -6.04 -9.53 -13.19
CA LEU A 199 -4.87 -9.43 -14.04
C LEU A 199 -4.51 -10.84 -14.51
N ILE A 200 -4.34 -11.00 -15.82
CA ILE A 200 -3.77 -12.23 -16.41
C ILE A 200 -2.46 -11.90 -17.09
N CYS A 201 -1.47 -12.77 -16.96
CA CYS A 201 -0.24 -12.75 -17.73
C CYS A 201 -0.33 -13.79 -18.83
N LEU A 202 -0.13 -13.38 -20.09
CA LEU A 202 -0.13 -14.25 -21.25
C LEU A 202 1.25 -14.22 -21.94
N SER A 203 1.87 -15.38 -22.04
CA SER A 203 3.04 -15.64 -22.86
C SER A 203 2.81 -16.75 -23.91
N PRO A 204 3.61 -16.77 -24.98
CA PRO A 204 4.40 -15.65 -25.49
C PRO A 204 3.51 -14.45 -25.87
N LYS A 205 4.09 -13.25 -25.95
CA LYS A 205 3.40 -12.00 -26.36
C LYS A 205 2.52 -12.14 -27.61
N THR A 206 2.89 -13.00 -28.56
CA THR A 206 2.08 -13.29 -29.75
C THR A 206 0.70 -13.87 -29.41
N ASN A 207 0.59 -14.68 -28.35
CA ASN A 207 -0.69 -15.18 -27.85
C ASN A 207 -1.53 -14.06 -27.23
N ALA A 208 -0.89 -13.17 -26.47
CA ALA A 208 -1.57 -12.01 -25.91
C ALA A 208 -2.14 -11.10 -27.00
N ASP A 209 -1.34 -10.79 -28.03
CA ASP A 209 -1.76 -9.97 -29.17
C ASP A 209 -2.93 -10.62 -29.94
N LEU A 210 -2.90 -11.93 -30.19
CA LEU A 210 -4.01 -12.65 -30.85
C LEU A 210 -5.29 -12.64 -30.01
N PHE A 211 -5.16 -12.77 -28.70
CA PHE A 211 -6.30 -12.73 -27.78
C PHE A 211 -6.91 -11.32 -27.72
N LEU A 212 -6.08 -10.29 -27.62
CA LEU A 212 -6.48 -8.88 -27.64
C LEU A 212 -7.14 -8.49 -28.97
N ASP A 213 -6.56 -8.89 -30.10
CA ASP A 213 -7.17 -8.71 -31.44
C ASP A 213 -8.57 -9.32 -31.50
N CYS A 214 -8.75 -10.52 -30.92
CA CYS A 214 -10.04 -11.20 -30.89
C CYS A 214 -11.07 -10.38 -30.10
N LEU A 215 -10.71 -9.88 -28.91
CA LEU A 215 -11.57 -9.02 -28.09
C LEU A 215 -11.94 -7.71 -28.81
N GLN A 216 -10.98 -7.11 -29.48
CA GLN A 216 -11.19 -5.85 -30.18
C GLN A 216 -12.07 -6.01 -31.42
N LEU A 217 -11.75 -6.98 -32.28
CA LEU A 217 -12.40 -7.19 -33.57
C LEU A 217 -13.78 -7.85 -33.44
N ASN A 218 -13.93 -8.85 -32.57
CA ASN A 218 -15.18 -9.61 -32.51
C ASN A 218 -16.15 -9.07 -31.47
N TYR A 219 -15.66 -8.33 -30.47
CA TYR A 219 -16.45 -7.95 -29.31
C TYR A 219 -16.42 -6.43 -29.00
N ASN A 220 -15.72 -5.63 -29.81
CA ASN A 220 -15.64 -4.17 -29.69
C ASN A 220 -15.14 -3.68 -28.32
N TYR A 221 -14.15 -4.35 -27.75
CA TYR A 221 -13.41 -3.83 -26.61
C TYR A 221 -12.45 -2.74 -27.06
N LYS A 222 -12.21 -1.75 -26.20
CA LYS A 222 -11.14 -0.76 -26.32
C LYS A 222 -9.96 -1.22 -25.47
N ILE A 223 -8.76 -1.15 -26.03
CA ILE A 223 -7.55 -1.60 -25.38
C ILE A 223 -6.65 -0.39 -25.16
N PHE A 224 -6.20 -0.23 -23.92
CA PHE A 224 -5.34 0.84 -23.46
C PHE A 224 -4.02 0.24 -22.98
N TYR A 225 -2.92 0.66 -23.59
CA TYR A 225 -1.58 0.23 -23.18
C TYR A 225 -1.01 1.24 -22.17
N THR A 226 -0.48 0.73 -21.05
CA THR A 226 0.05 1.52 -19.92
C THR A 226 1.26 0.84 -19.29
N THR A 227 1.98 1.55 -18.42
CA THR A 227 3.00 0.99 -17.52
C THR A 227 2.51 1.11 -16.08
N ILE A 228 2.28 -0.04 -15.43
CA ILE A 228 1.85 -0.11 -14.03
C ILE A 228 2.99 -0.68 -13.20
N VAL A 229 3.27 -0.08 -12.04
CA VAL A 229 4.21 -0.64 -11.07
C VAL A 229 3.41 -1.48 -10.07
N ILE A 230 3.64 -2.79 -10.05
CA ILE A 230 3.09 -3.69 -9.03
C ILE A 230 3.87 -3.44 -7.73
N GLN A 231 3.34 -2.60 -6.84
CA GLN A 231 4.01 -2.27 -5.57
C GLN A 231 3.62 -3.24 -4.45
N ASN A 232 4.62 -3.95 -3.92
CA ASN A 232 4.55 -4.69 -2.66
C ASN A 232 4.96 -3.83 -1.43
N SER A 233 5.26 -2.54 -1.60
CA SER A 233 5.90 -1.70 -0.58
C SER A 233 4.94 -0.85 0.26
N ILE A 234 5.37 -0.55 1.49
CA ILE A 234 4.71 0.30 2.48
C ILE A 234 4.40 1.68 1.87
N TYR A 235 3.12 1.93 1.61
CA TYR A 235 2.63 3.16 1.02
C TYR A 235 2.73 4.32 2.03
N GLN A 236 3.61 5.28 1.75
CA GLN A 236 3.79 6.50 2.54
C GLN A 236 3.99 7.68 1.61
N TRP A 237 3.38 8.81 1.95
CA TRP A 237 3.63 10.09 1.28
C TRP A 237 5.11 10.49 1.36
N SER A 238 5.55 11.16 0.29
CA SER A 238 6.90 11.70 0.25
C SER A 238 7.05 12.82 1.28
N ILE A 239 8.31 13.12 1.64
CA ILE A 239 8.57 14.26 2.53
C ILE A 239 8.08 15.58 1.94
N ASN A 240 8.03 15.69 0.61
CA ASN A 240 7.56 16.89 -0.08
C ASN A 240 6.06 17.10 0.12
N ASP A 241 5.27 16.02 0.07
CA ASP A 241 3.83 16.08 0.31
C ASP A 241 3.53 16.43 1.78
N LEU A 242 4.37 15.94 2.70
CA LEU A 242 4.26 16.22 4.13
C LEU A 242 4.73 17.63 4.51
N ASN A 243 5.53 18.30 3.68
CA ASN A 243 6.07 19.63 3.98
C ASN A 243 5.00 20.72 4.03
N TRP A 244 3.81 20.48 3.46
CA TRP A 244 2.66 21.37 3.61
C TRP A 244 2.11 21.41 5.05
N TYR A 245 2.47 20.43 5.88
CA TYR A 245 2.10 20.36 7.29
C TYR A 245 3.34 20.66 8.14
N GLN A 246 3.31 21.76 8.89
CA GLN A 246 4.53 22.35 9.47
C GLN A 246 5.04 21.62 10.73
N THR A 247 4.15 20.97 11.50
CA THR A 247 4.50 20.37 12.80
C THR A 247 4.47 18.85 12.77
N ASP A 248 5.23 18.19 13.65
CA ASP A 248 5.19 16.72 13.79
C ASP A 248 3.75 16.21 14.08
N ASN A 249 2.95 16.99 14.82
CA ASN A 249 1.59 16.60 15.18
C ASN A 249 0.64 16.68 13.98
N THR A 250 0.75 17.72 13.16
CA THR A 250 -0.06 17.87 11.93
C THR A 250 0.36 16.86 10.86
N ARG A 251 1.67 16.62 10.69
CA ARG A 251 2.20 15.56 9.82
C ARG A 251 1.74 14.17 10.27
N TYR A 252 1.70 13.92 11.57
CA TYR A 252 1.16 12.67 12.10
C TYR A 252 -0.33 12.52 11.80
N ALA A 253 -1.12 13.58 12.05
CA ALA A 253 -2.56 13.57 11.80
C ALA A 253 -2.91 13.25 10.35
N ILE A 254 -2.19 13.86 9.40
CA ILE A 254 -2.42 13.59 7.98
C ILE A 254 -1.90 12.22 7.56
N SER A 255 -0.74 11.78 8.08
CA SER A 255 -0.21 10.44 7.81
C SER A 255 -1.16 9.35 8.35
N MET A 256 -1.83 9.60 9.48
CA MET A 256 -2.88 8.74 10.03
C MET A 256 -4.04 8.58 9.06
N LEU A 257 -4.55 9.68 8.51
CA LEU A 257 -5.63 9.63 7.50
C LEU A 257 -5.18 8.93 6.21
N HIS A 258 -3.99 9.26 5.73
CA HIS A 258 -3.38 8.66 4.55
C HIS A 258 -3.21 7.14 4.69
N SER A 259 -2.90 6.64 5.89
CA SER A 259 -2.78 5.20 6.12
C SER A 259 -4.09 4.40 5.91
N LEU A 260 -5.22 5.08 5.72
CA LEU A 260 -6.49 4.46 5.29
C LEU A 260 -6.52 4.16 3.78
N GLY A 261 -5.51 4.56 3.02
CA GLY A 261 -5.40 4.34 1.57
C GLY A 261 -6.48 5.08 0.80
N TYR A 262 -7.04 4.43 -0.23
CA TYR A 262 -8.03 5.03 -1.16
C TYR A 262 -9.23 5.65 -0.45
N VAL A 263 -9.61 5.10 0.71
CA VAL A 263 -10.74 5.60 1.51
C VAL A 263 -10.58 7.08 1.86
N PHE A 264 -9.34 7.54 2.04
CA PHE A 264 -9.02 8.95 2.26
C PHE A 264 -8.39 9.61 1.02
N ASP A 265 -7.40 8.95 0.40
CA ASP A 265 -6.57 9.54 -0.65
C ASP A 265 -7.35 9.99 -1.87
N ASP A 266 -8.34 9.22 -2.34
CA ASP A 266 -9.14 9.58 -3.52
C ASP A 266 -9.85 10.92 -3.33
N LYS A 267 -10.31 11.17 -2.10
CA LYS A 267 -11.03 12.39 -1.71
C LYS A 267 -10.06 13.56 -1.49
N TYR A 268 -8.83 13.27 -1.06
CA TYR A 268 -7.81 14.28 -0.79
C TYR A 268 -7.10 14.72 -2.07
N LEU A 269 -6.49 13.77 -2.80
CA LEU A 269 -5.58 14.05 -3.93
C LEU A 269 -6.27 14.74 -5.12
N HIS A 270 -7.56 14.47 -5.34
CA HIS A 270 -8.31 15.04 -6.47
C HIS A 270 -9.03 16.35 -6.14
N ASN A 271 -8.84 16.92 -4.94
CA ASN A 271 -9.60 18.10 -4.50
C ASN A 271 -8.70 19.17 -3.87
N ASN A 272 -8.12 20.04 -4.69
CA ASN A 272 -7.25 21.13 -4.25
C ASN A 272 -7.91 22.07 -3.25
N ILE A 273 -9.22 22.33 -3.37
CA ILE A 273 -9.97 23.18 -2.42
C ILE A 273 -9.96 22.54 -1.04
N PHE A 274 -10.20 21.23 -0.99
CA PHE A 274 -10.18 20.46 0.25
C PHE A 274 -8.77 20.39 0.86
N GLN A 275 -7.73 20.17 0.05
CA GLN A 275 -6.33 20.16 0.49
C GLN A 275 -5.94 21.50 1.13
N ASN A 276 -6.19 22.61 0.43
CA ASN A 276 -5.89 23.95 0.94
C ASN A 276 -6.60 24.21 2.26
N ARG A 277 -7.88 23.81 2.37
CA ARG A 277 -8.63 23.97 3.61
C ARG A 277 -8.06 23.17 4.77
N MET A 278 -7.58 21.96 4.51
CA MET A 278 -6.91 21.13 5.53
C MET A 278 -5.60 21.78 5.99
N ILE A 279 -4.82 22.31 5.07
CA ILE A 279 -3.55 23.00 5.35
C ILE A 279 -3.83 24.25 6.21
N GLU A 280 -4.78 25.10 5.80
CA GLU A 280 -5.19 26.28 6.59
C GLU A 280 -5.57 25.91 8.03
N LEU A 281 -6.34 24.84 8.21
CA LEU A 281 -6.78 24.40 9.55
C LEU A 281 -5.61 23.83 10.38
N ALA A 282 -4.68 23.13 9.73
CA ALA A 282 -3.47 22.65 10.37
C ALA A 282 -2.57 23.81 10.85
N GLU A 283 -2.47 24.88 10.06
CA GLU A 283 -1.72 26.11 10.42
C GLU A 283 -2.41 26.92 11.53
N GLN A 284 -3.74 26.97 11.53
CA GLN A 284 -4.50 27.72 12.53
C GLN A 284 -4.44 27.10 13.93
N ASN A 285 -4.61 25.77 14.04
CA ASN A 285 -4.62 25.09 15.32
C ASN A 285 -4.34 23.58 15.17
N GLU A 286 -3.11 23.17 15.46
CA GLU A 286 -2.68 21.77 15.33
C GLU A 286 -3.49 20.77 16.17
N ASN A 287 -3.90 21.17 17.38
CA ASN A 287 -4.66 20.29 18.27
C ASN A 287 -6.08 20.09 17.75
N TYR A 288 -6.71 21.17 17.28
CA TYR A 288 -8.00 21.08 16.62
C TYR A 288 -7.94 20.22 15.36
N PHE A 289 -6.93 20.44 14.51
CA PHE A 289 -6.72 19.66 13.30
C PHE A 289 -6.52 18.16 13.60
N TYR A 290 -5.73 17.82 14.63
CA TYR A 290 -5.55 16.43 15.05
C TYR A 290 -6.87 15.81 15.53
N GLN A 291 -7.66 16.49 16.36
CA GLN A 291 -8.95 15.98 16.84
C GLN A 291 -9.97 15.79 15.72
N LEU A 292 -9.99 16.71 14.75
CA LEU A 292 -10.82 16.60 13.55
C LEU A 292 -10.39 15.41 12.69
N SER A 293 -9.09 15.27 12.45
CA SER A 293 -8.51 14.13 11.74
C SER A 293 -8.82 12.80 12.44
N LEU A 294 -8.78 12.77 13.77
CA LEU A 294 -9.12 11.61 14.58
C LEU A 294 -10.59 11.19 14.39
N LYS A 295 -11.52 12.16 14.43
CA LYS A 295 -12.93 11.91 14.18
C LYS A 295 -13.13 11.32 12.79
N ILE A 296 -12.50 11.92 11.78
CA ILE A 296 -12.58 11.46 10.38
C ILE A 296 -11.99 10.08 10.21
N PHE A 297 -10.85 9.80 10.83
CA PHE A 297 -10.22 8.48 10.79
C PHE A 297 -11.20 7.39 11.25
N TYR A 298 -11.86 7.59 12.39
CA TYR A 298 -12.84 6.61 12.89
C TYR A 298 -14.10 6.53 12.03
N GLU A 299 -14.60 7.65 11.53
CA GLU A 299 -15.78 7.65 10.66
C GLU A 299 -15.48 6.99 9.32
N LEU A 300 -14.34 7.28 8.69
CA LEU A 300 -13.90 6.62 7.45
C LEU A 300 -13.65 5.13 7.64
N LYS A 301 -13.09 4.73 8.79
CA LYS A 301 -12.88 3.31 9.12
C LYS A 301 -14.20 2.54 9.30
N LYS A 302 -15.27 3.21 9.73
CA LYS A 302 -16.63 2.62 9.82
C LYS A 302 -17.36 2.68 8.49
N CYS A 303 -17.28 3.81 7.80
CA CYS A 303 -18.05 4.18 6.63
C CYS A 303 -17.08 4.69 5.57
N HIS A 304 -16.80 3.86 4.56
CA HIS A 304 -15.87 4.23 3.48
C HIS A 304 -16.34 5.44 2.64
N TRP A 305 -17.63 5.79 2.75
CA TRP A 305 -18.25 6.95 2.14
C TRP A 305 -18.51 8.02 3.21
N LEU A 306 -17.80 9.15 3.12
CA LEU A 306 -17.98 10.29 4.01
C LEU A 306 -17.74 11.59 3.24
N ASN A 307 -18.61 12.58 3.40
CA ASN A 307 -18.41 13.91 2.83
C ASN A 307 -17.44 14.69 3.70
N LEU A 308 -16.15 14.65 3.36
CA LEU A 308 -15.09 15.28 4.15
C LEU A 308 -15.21 16.81 4.17
N ILE A 309 -15.66 17.42 3.06
CA ILE A 309 -15.81 18.89 2.96
C ILE A 309 -16.79 19.39 4.01
N GLU A 310 -17.92 18.70 4.18
CA GLU A 310 -18.94 19.09 5.16
C GLU A 310 -18.40 19.00 6.60
N ILE A 311 -17.57 18.00 6.90
CA ILE A 311 -16.98 17.81 8.23
C ILE A 311 -15.95 18.89 8.55
N PHE A 312 -15.09 19.22 7.58
CA PHE A 312 -14.10 20.28 7.72
C PHE A 312 -14.70 21.69 7.78
N ASN A 313 -15.92 21.87 7.27
CA ASN A 313 -16.66 23.13 7.38
C ASN A 313 -17.51 23.24 8.66
N LYS A 314 -17.83 22.12 9.32
CA LYS A 314 -18.60 22.13 10.57
C LYS A 314 -17.68 22.43 11.77
N ASN A 315 -17.68 23.69 12.20
CA ASN A 315 -16.87 24.27 13.29
C ASN A 315 -17.17 23.77 14.73
N HIS A 316 -17.60 22.53 14.94
CA HIS A 316 -18.03 22.06 16.26
C HIS A 316 -17.32 20.77 16.68
N ILE A 317 -16.08 20.91 17.15
CA ILE A 317 -15.44 19.91 18.00
C ILE A 317 -15.08 20.57 19.32
N LYS A 318 -15.59 20.03 20.43
CA LYS A 318 -15.17 20.44 21.77
C LYS A 318 -13.76 19.92 22.00
N ILE A 319 -12.79 20.83 22.08
CA ILE A 319 -11.42 20.51 22.47
C ILE A 319 -11.45 20.16 23.96
N VAL A 320 -11.15 18.91 24.30
CA VAL A 320 -10.96 18.50 25.69
C VAL A 320 -9.48 18.67 26.01
N ASN A 321 -9.13 19.71 26.77
CA ASN A 321 -7.78 19.86 27.32
C ASN A 321 -7.66 18.98 28.56
N GLU A 322 -7.11 17.78 28.39
CA GLU A 322 -6.68 16.94 29.50
C GLU A 322 -5.23 17.31 29.86
N ASN A 323 -5.06 18.07 30.95
CA ASN A 323 -3.73 18.39 31.46
C ASN A 323 -3.04 17.12 31.99
N ASN A 324 -1.75 16.94 31.69
CA ASN A 324 -0.85 15.86 32.15
C ASN A 324 -0.93 14.48 31.47
N ILE A 325 -1.62 14.32 30.33
CA ILE A 325 -1.62 13.05 29.59
C ILE A 325 -0.68 13.15 28.38
N LEU A 326 0.28 12.24 28.29
CA LEU A 326 1.19 12.14 27.15
C LEU A 326 0.55 11.26 26.06
N TYR A 327 0.72 11.66 24.80
CA TYR A 327 0.20 10.95 23.64
C TYR A 327 1.36 10.48 22.79
N ILE A 328 1.49 9.16 22.63
CA ILE A 328 2.59 8.55 21.89
C ILE A 328 2.15 8.10 20.51
N SER A 329 3.02 8.22 19.52
CA SER A 329 2.78 7.74 18.16
C SER A 329 2.62 6.23 18.13
N VAL A 330 1.63 5.72 17.40
CA VAL A 330 1.29 4.30 17.33
C VAL A 330 1.14 3.84 15.89
N ILE A 331 1.73 2.69 15.60
CA ILE A 331 1.66 2.04 14.29
C ILE A 331 1.22 0.60 14.49
N HIS A 332 0.27 0.15 13.69
CA HIS A 332 -0.10 -1.25 13.55
C HIS A 332 0.45 -1.77 12.23
N ILE A 333 1.31 -2.78 12.30
CA ILE A 333 1.86 -3.49 11.15
C ILE A 333 1.18 -4.85 11.11
N THR A 334 0.55 -5.12 9.98
CA THR A 334 0.03 -6.44 9.64
C THR A 334 0.80 -6.98 8.44
N PRO A 335 0.63 -8.26 8.07
CA PRO A 335 1.27 -8.79 6.87
C PRO A 335 0.99 -7.99 5.60
N THR A 336 -0.23 -7.46 5.46
CA THR A 336 -0.62 -6.69 4.27
C THR A 336 -0.60 -5.17 4.43
N ARG A 337 -0.54 -4.63 5.66
CA ARG A 337 -0.83 -3.21 5.89
C ARG A 337 0.07 -2.56 6.92
N PHE A 338 0.24 -1.26 6.71
CA PHE A 338 0.91 -0.36 7.62
C PHE A 338 -0.07 0.75 8.01
N LEU A 339 -0.65 0.63 9.21
CA LEU A 339 -1.71 1.52 9.69
C LEU A 339 -1.16 2.44 10.76
N ILE A 340 -1.20 3.74 10.50
CA ILE A 340 -0.87 4.75 11.51
C ILE A 340 -2.12 4.96 12.33
N MET A 341 -2.03 4.62 13.61
CA MET A 341 -3.18 4.64 14.52
C MET A 341 -3.27 5.97 15.26
N PRO A 342 -4.42 6.32 15.82
CA PRO A 342 -4.51 7.39 16.80
C PRO A 342 -3.46 7.24 17.91
N LYS A 343 -2.86 8.35 18.32
CA LYS A 343 -1.88 8.35 19.41
C LYS A 343 -2.47 7.75 20.68
N GLU A 344 -1.71 6.89 21.35
CA GLU A 344 -2.14 6.25 22.59
C GLU A 344 -1.83 7.12 23.80
N LYS A 345 -2.78 7.17 24.74
CA LYS A 345 -2.59 7.81 26.04
C LYS A 345 -1.61 6.99 26.87
N THR A 346 -0.56 7.63 27.37
CA THR A 346 0.41 7.00 28.27
C THR A 346 0.71 7.90 29.46
N LYS A 347 0.96 7.28 30.62
CA LYS A 347 1.48 7.97 31.81
C LYS A 347 2.98 8.31 31.69
N GLY A 348 3.62 7.85 30.61
CA GLY A 348 5.07 7.93 30.43
C GLY A 348 5.79 6.69 30.98
N HIS A 349 7.04 6.53 30.55
CA HIS A 349 7.98 5.54 31.04
C HIS A 349 9.32 6.21 31.28
N ARG A 350 10.21 5.57 32.03
CA ARG A 350 11.49 6.16 32.47
C ARG A 350 12.29 6.81 31.34
N ALA A 351 12.34 6.19 30.17
CA ALA A 351 13.06 6.74 29.02
C ALA A 351 12.50 8.09 28.52
N ILE A 352 11.18 8.33 28.56
CA ILE A 352 10.60 9.62 28.11
C ILE A 352 11.08 10.79 28.96
N HIS A 353 11.35 10.56 30.24
CA HIS A 353 11.80 11.59 31.18
C HIS A 353 13.33 11.74 31.21
N TYR A 354 14.06 10.94 30.44
CA TYR A 354 15.51 10.97 30.44
C TYR A 354 16.02 12.04 29.47
N SER A 355 16.92 12.90 29.92
CA SER A 355 17.37 14.11 29.21
C SER A 355 18.06 13.84 27.86
N LEU A 356 18.40 12.59 27.58
CA LEU A 356 18.96 12.17 26.29
C LEU A 356 17.93 12.16 25.16
N PHE A 357 16.64 12.10 25.47
CA PHE A 357 15.58 12.13 24.48
C PHE A 357 14.92 13.50 24.47
N GLN A 358 14.45 13.93 23.30
CA GLN A 358 13.83 15.24 23.10
C GLN A 358 12.33 15.25 23.50
N GLY A 359 11.89 14.21 24.23
CA GLY A 359 10.54 14.06 24.75
C GLY A 359 9.75 12.96 24.05
N ILE A 360 8.43 13.01 24.18
CA ILE A 360 7.51 11.94 23.76
C ILE A 360 7.52 11.68 22.25
N ASN A 361 7.78 12.70 21.43
CA ASN A 361 7.75 12.60 19.96
C ASN A 361 8.92 11.77 19.39
N ASP A 362 9.97 11.55 20.18
CA ASP A 362 11.07 10.66 19.82
C ASP A 362 10.67 9.19 19.86
N PHE A 363 9.52 8.84 20.45
CA PHE A 363 9.10 7.47 20.65
C PHE A 363 7.91 7.10 19.76
N CYS A 364 7.96 5.91 19.18
CA CYS A 364 6.87 5.30 18.44
C CYS A 364 6.65 3.87 18.94
N LEU A 365 5.39 3.54 19.23
CA LEU A 365 4.96 2.21 19.60
C LEU A 365 4.47 1.47 18.37
N VAL A 366 5.14 0.37 18.03
CA VAL A 366 4.81 -0.44 16.86
C VAL A 366 4.23 -1.76 17.34
N TYR A 367 2.98 -2.05 16.96
CA TYR A 367 2.33 -3.34 17.19
C TYR A 367 2.38 -4.18 15.93
N LEU A 368 2.79 -5.44 16.07
CA LEU A 368 2.50 -6.46 15.08
C LEU A 368 1.11 -7.01 15.37
N LYS A 369 0.20 -6.86 14.42
CA LYS A 369 -1.17 -7.37 14.51
C LYS A 369 -1.41 -8.37 13.39
N PRO A 370 -2.22 -9.41 13.61
CA PRO A 370 -2.71 -10.21 12.51
C PRO A 370 -3.55 -9.34 11.59
N ASP A 371 -3.61 -9.73 10.33
CA ASP A 371 -4.59 -9.18 9.44
C ASP A 371 -6.02 -9.47 9.94
N PRO A 372 -7.02 -8.65 9.55
CA PRO A 372 -8.42 -8.93 9.83
C PRO A 372 -8.77 -10.38 9.43
N PRO A 373 -9.68 -11.07 10.13
CA PRO A 373 -9.99 -12.50 9.94
C PRO A 373 -10.55 -12.87 8.56
N ASN A 374 -10.58 -11.94 7.61
CA ASN A 374 -11.00 -12.12 6.22
C ASN A 374 -9.83 -12.00 5.23
N ILE A 375 -8.61 -11.72 5.72
CA ILE A 375 -7.37 -11.61 4.94
C ILE A 375 -6.44 -12.68 5.52
N TYR A 376 -6.39 -13.83 4.85
CA TYR A 376 -5.52 -14.94 5.23
C TYR A 376 -4.25 -14.88 4.38
N PHE A 377 -3.11 -14.79 5.06
CA PHE A 377 -1.80 -14.97 4.46
C PHE A 377 -1.41 -16.43 4.65
N ASN A 378 -1.50 -17.24 3.58
CA ASN A 378 -0.88 -18.56 3.53
C ASN A 378 0.46 -18.38 2.82
N ASP A 379 1.53 -18.27 3.60
CA ASP A 379 2.90 -18.35 3.09
C ASP A 379 3.42 -19.74 3.46
N ASP A 380 3.24 -20.71 2.56
CA ASP A 380 3.74 -22.09 2.75
C ASP A 380 5.26 -22.12 2.96
N ASN A 381 5.95 -21.05 2.56
CA ASN A 381 7.35 -20.78 2.84
C ASN A 381 7.49 -19.51 3.70
N ASN A 382 7.20 -19.63 5.01
CA ASN A 382 7.38 -18.63 6.10
C ASN A 382 8.54 -17.59 5.97
N ASN A 383 9.52 -17.83 5.12
CA ASN A 383 10.66 -16.96 4.83
C ASN A 383 10.27 -15.58 4.30
N HIS A 384 9.27 -15.42 3.43
CA HIS A 384 8.98 -14.10 2.86
C HIS A 384 8.42 -13.15 3.92
N MET A 385 7.48 -13.64 4.74
CA MET A 385 6.94 -12.89 5.87
C MET A 385 8.00 -12.56 6.93
N ILE A 386 8.86 -13.52 7.24
CA ILE A 386 9.98 -13.28 8.16
C ILE A 386 10.91 -12.20 7.59
N GLU A 387 11.20 -12.24 6.29
CA GLU A 387 12.07 -11.27 5.64
C GLU A 387 11.45 -9.86 5.61
N TYR A 388 10.15 -9.76 5.36
CA TYR A 388 9.41 -8.50 5.46
C TYR A 388 9.54 -7.86 6.85
N TYR A 389 9.29 -8.62 7.92
CA TYR A 389 9.43 -8.10 9.28
C TYR A 389 10.90 -7.79 9.63
N LYS A 390 11.85 -8.63 9.19
CA LYS A 390 13.28 -8.36 9.36
C LYS A 390 13.68 -7.04 8.72
N GLN A 391 13.23 -6.76 7.50
CA GLN A 391 13.51 -5.50 6.82
C GLN A 391 12.98 -4.32 7.63
N ILE A 392 11.76 -4.38 8.16
CA ILE A 392 11.20 -3.34 9.02
C ILE A 392 12.06 -3.13 10.28
N PHE A 393 12.47 -4.22 10.93
CA PHE A 393 13.28 -4.14 12.15
C PHE A 393 14.72 -3.68 11.91
N GLN A 394 15.30 -3.98 10.75
CA GLN A 394 16.67 -3.62 10.38
C GLN A 394 16.77 -2.21 9.81
N LEU A 395 15.90 -1.89 8.85
CA LEU A 395 15.90 -0.60 8.16
C LEU A 395 15.22 0.49 8.99
N GLY A 396 14.25 0.13 9.82
CA GLY A 396 13.42 1.09 10.52
C GLY A 396 12.20 1.52 9.71
N ILE A 397 11.56 2.58 10.17
CA ILE A 397 10.25 3.05 9.72
C ILE A 397 10.30 4.55 9.53
N ASN A 398 9.77 5.05 8.41
CA ASN A 398 9.47 6.45 8.25
C ASN A 398 8.05 6.74 8.79
N LEU A 399 7.89 7.84 9.53
CA LEU A 399 6.61 8.30 10.05
C LEU A 399 6.64 9.82 10.14
N ALA A 400 5.67 10.49 9.51
CA ALA A 400 5.50 11.95 9.62
C ALA A 400 6.78 12.76 9.29
N GLY A 401 7.58 12.27 8.33
CA GLY A 401 8.85 12.89 7.93
C GLY A 401 10.04 12.60 8.85
N ASN A 402 9.85 11.76 9.87
CA ASN A 402 10.90 11.32 10.79
C ASN A 402 11.22 9.84 10.56
N HIS A 403 12.46 9.45 10.83
CA HIS A 403 12.90 8.06 10.75
C HIS A 403 13.06 7.46 12.14
N TYR A 404 12.51 6.26 12.33
CA TYR A 404 12.43 5.55 13.60
C TYR A 404 13.06 4.17 13.47
N HIS A 405 13.93 3.81 14.40
CA HIS A 405 14.59 2.51 14.43
C HIS A 405 14.19 1.70 15.66
N LEU A 406 14.19 0.37 15.52
CA LEU A 406 13.90 -0.54 16.63
C LEU A 406 14.87 -0.26 17.78
N PHE A 407 14.31 0.07 18.95
CA PHE A 407 15.09 0.35 20.14
C PHE A 407 15.01 -0.80 21.15
N GLY A 408 13.81 -1.28 21.48
CA GLY A 408 13.63 -2.39 22.42
C GLY A 408 12.17 -2.71 22.75
N ALA A 409 11.95 -3.60 23.70
CA ALA A 409 10.62 -3.95 24.22
C ALA A 409 10.76 -4.41 25.68
N SER A 410 9.72 -4.19 26.49
CA SER A 410 9.58 -4.85 27.80
C SER A 410 8.85 -6.19 27.67
N ASN A 411 8.81 -6.96 28.76
CA ASN A 411 8.16 -8.27 28.79
C ASN A 411 6.66 -8.21 28.44
N SER A 412 5.94 -7.16 28.86
CA SER A 412 4.53 -7.03 28.49
C SER A 412 4.39 -6.70 27.00
N GLN A 413 5.28 -5.86 26.47
CA GLN A 413 5.27 -5.52 25.05
C GLN A 413 5.58 -6.73 24.16
N LEU A 414 6.54 -7.58 24.54
CA LEU A 414 6.80 -8.84 23.81
C LEU A 414 5.58 -9.77 23.78
N LYS A 415 4.81 -9.85 24.88
CA LYS A 415 3.56 -10.63 24.92
C LYS A 415 2.48 -10.06 24.02
N ASP A 416 2.42 -8.73 23.92
CA ASP A 416 1.46 -8.01 23.08
C ASP A 416 1.94 -7.83 21.62
N HIS A 417 3.08 -8.45 21.27
CA HIS A 417 3.78 -8.28 20.00
C HIS A 417 4.02 -6.81 19.63
N SER A 418 4.44 -6.02 20.60
CA SER A 418 4.74 -4.59 20.45
C SER A 418 6.20 -4.27 20.74
N PHE A 419 6.68 -3.21 20.11
CA PHE A 419 8.09 -2.80 20.13
C PHE A 419 8.20 -1.28 20.16
N TRP A 420 9.17 -0.79 20.90
CA TRP A 420 9.54 0.63 20.92
C TRP A 420 10.53 0.92 19.81
N PHE A 421 10.17 1.85 18.96
CA PHE A 421 11.04 2.47 17.99
C PHE A 421 11.35 3.89 18.45
N ILE A 422 12.59 4.34 18.20
CA ILE A 422 13.04 5.68 18.58
C ILE A 422 13.54 6.43 17.35
N LYS A 423 13.23 7.73 17.31
CA LYS A 423 13.68 8.67 16.30
C LYS A 423 15.21 8.74 16.30
N ALA A 424 15.80 8.45 15.14
CA ALA A 424 17.23 8.53 14.91
C ALA A 424 17.51 8.55 13.42
N LEU A 425 18.58 9.23 13.01
CA LEU A 425 19.00 9.30 11.62
C LEU A 425 19.77 8.05 11.19
N THR A 426 20.40 7.37 12.15
CA THR A 426 21.24 6.19 11.87
C THR A 426 21.14 5.14 12.98
N LEU A 427 21.47 3.89 12.65
CA LEU A 427 21.60 2.82 13.64
C LEU A 427 22.73 3.07 14.65
N ASN A 428 23.77 3.82 14.28
CA ASN A 428 24.85 4.16 15.21
C ASN A 428 24.37 5.09 16.32
N GLU A 429 23.51 6.05 16.00
CA GLU A 429 22.86 6.92 17.00
C GLU A 429 22.01 6.10 17.98
N ILE A 430 21.30 5.07 17.51
CA ILE A 430 20.55 4.15 18.36
C ILE A 430 21.47 3.36 19.30
N HIS A 431 22.60 2.88 18.79
CA HIS A 431 23.60 2.17 19.59
C HIS A 431 24.15 3.07 20.70
N GLN A 432 24.50 4.31 20.37
CA GLN A 432 24.97 5.30 21.34
C GLN A 432 23.90 5.59 22.40
N LYS A 433 22.64 5.82 21.99
CA LYS A 433 21.50 6.01 22.91
C LYS A 433 21.36 4.82 23.87
N ARG A 434 21.55 3.58 23.40
CA ARG A 434 21.53 2.38 24.27
C ARG A 434 22.70 2.39 25.27
N GLN A 435 23.92 2.65 24.83
CA GLN A 435 25.08 2.67 25.74
C GLN A 435 24.95 3.72 26.85
N LEU A 436 24.29 4.84 26.57
CA LEU A 436 24.04 5.88 27.56
C LEU A 436 22.97 5.50 28.60
N LEU A 437 22.10 4.52 28.30
CA LEU A 437 21.14 3.98 29.26
C LEU A 437 21.75 2.94 30.22
N GLY A 438 22.96 2.46 29.95
CA GLY A 438 23.67 1.53 30.82
C GLY A 438 24.78 0.74 30.14
N GLN A 439 25.57 0.03 30.94
CA GLN A 439 26.66 -0.82 30.46
C GLN A 439 26.14 -2.16 29.92
N PHE A 440 25.52 -2.13 28.74
CA PHE A 440 24.97 -3.34 28.12
C PHE A 440 26.02 -4.22 27.44
N ASP A 441 27.20 -3.68 27.13
CA ASP A 441 28.28 -4.39 26.44
C ASP A 441 28.81 -5.61 27.23
N LYS A 442 28.57 -5.64 28.55
CA LYS A 442 28.94 -6.76 29.43
C LYS A 442 27.95 -7.93 29.39
N ILE A 443 26.80 -7.78 28.73
CA ILE A 443 25.73 -8.78 28.70
C ILE A 443 25.87 -9.64 27.45
N ARG A 444 26.28 -10.91 27.63
CA ARG A 444 26.45 -11.86 26.52
C ARG A 444 25.15 -12.52 26.05
N ASN A 445 24.13 -12.58 26.91
CA ASN A 445 22.85 -13.22 26.60
C ASN A 445 21.85 -12.20 26.03
N LEU A 446 21.38 -12.44 24.80
CA LEU A 446 20.45 -11.54 24.11
C LEU A 446 19.12 -11.36 24.87
N GLY A 447 18.59 -12.42 25.47
CA GLY A 447 17.36 -12.35 26.27
C GLY A 447 17.54 -11.45 27.50
N THR A 448 18.67 -11.59 28.20
CA THR A 448 19.02 -10.71 29.34
C THR A 448 19.23 -9.27 28.89
N TYR A 449 19.86 -9.05 27.73
CA TYR A 449 20.05 -7.74 27.15
C TYR A 449 18.72 -7.04 26.88
N VAL A 450 17.80 -7.71 26.17
CA VAL A 450 16.46 -7.17 25.86
C VAL A 450 15.67 -6.91 27.14
N ALA A 451 15.70 -7.84 28.09
CA ALA A 451 14.98 -7.68 29.37
C ALA A 451 15.48 -6.46 30.16
N ARG A 452 16.80 -6.22 30.24
CA ARG A 452 17.35 -5.06 30.95
C ARG A 452 17.06 -3.74 30.23
N LEU A 453 17.12 -3.73 28.90
CA LEU A 453 16.72 -2.56 28.12
C LEU A 453 15.22 -2.25 28.31
N GLY A 454 14.39 -3.30 28.40
CA GLY A 454 12.96 -3.23 28.68
C GLY A 454 12.58 -2.51 29.97
N LEU A 455 13.45 -2.48 30.98
CA LEU A 455 13.20 -1.79 32.26
C LEU A 455 13.03 -0.28 32.10
N TRP A 456 13.63 0.32 31.07
CA TRP A 456 13.48 1.73 30.76
C TRP A 456 12.09 2.09 30.19
N PHE A 457 11.35 1.07 29.75
CA PHE A 457 9.99 1.17 29.21
C PHE A 457 8.90 0.78 30.21
N SER A 458 9.28 0.45 31.44
CA SER A 458 8.32 0.24 32.52
C SER A 458 7.61 1.56 32.86
N LYS A 459 6.28 1.51 32.96
CA LYS A 459 5.46 2.63 33.41
C LYS A 459 5.77 2.88 34.89
N THR A 460 6.25 4.07 35.21
CA THR A 460 6.61 4.47 36.58
C THR A 460 6.19 5.91 36.79
N ASP A 461 5.51 6.18 37.90
CA ASP A 461 5.26 7.56 38.31
C ASP A 461 6.53 8.10 39.01
N PRO A 462 7.10 9.23 38.57
CA PRO A 462 8.27 9.80 39.22
C PRO A 462 7.89 10.21 40.63
N THR A 463 8.60 9.70 41.62
CA THR A 463 8.36 10.01 43.04
C THR A 463 8.85 11.41 43.44
N ASN A 464 9.43 12.16 42.51
CA ASN A 464 10.17 13.42 42.75
C ASN A 464 11.29 13.31 43.79
N ILE A 465 11.68 12.09 44.17
CA ILE A 465 12.81 11.81 45.05
C ILE A 465 14.04 11.61 44.17
N ARG A 466 15.04 12.51 44.30
CA ARG A 466 16.37 12.31 43.72
C ARG A 466 17.30 11.83 44.82
N LEU A 467 17.97 10.71 44.54
CA LEU A 467 19.01 10.18 45.42
C LEU A 467 20.32 10.87 45.09
N ASN A 468 20.90 11.55 46.08
CA ASN A 468 22.21 12.17 45.95
C ASN A 468 23.28 11.20 46.44
N TYR A 469 24.16 10.78 45.53
CA TYR A 469 25.29 9.93 45.89
C TYR A 469 26.38 10.79 46.51
N CYS A 470 26.76 10.48 47.74
CA CYS A 470 27.80 11.20 48.46
C CYS A 470 29.09 10.39 48.42
N SER A 471 30.18 11.06 48.07
CA SER A 471 31.50 10.48 47.92
C SER A 471 32.22 10.27 49.26
N ASN A 472 31.79 10.97 50.30
CA ASN A 472 32.35 10.87 51.64
C ASN A 472 31.32 11.25 52.72
N GLU A 473 31.64 10.90 53.96
CA GLU A 473 30.77 11.06 55.12
C GLU A 473 30.46 12.54 55.46
N ASN A 474 31.39 13.46 55.21
CA ASN A 474 31.19 14.90 55.44
C ASN A 474 30.15 15.49 54.48
N GLU A 475 30.23 15.12 53.20
CA GLU A 475 29.24 15.51 52.17
C GLU A 475 27.87 14.93 52.49
N PHE A 476 27.82 13.65 52.88
CA PHE A 476 26.58 12.98 53.28
C PHE A 476 25.92 13.71 54.46
N ASN A 477 26.66 13.96 55.53
CA ASN A 477 26.16 14.63 56.72
C ASN A 477 25.72 16.08 56.44
N TYR A 478 26.42 16.80 55.56
CA TYR A 478 26.04 18.15 55.15
C TYR A 478 24.71 18.14 54.39
N ARG A 479 24.56 17.26 53.38
CA ARG A 479 23.37 17.19 52.52
C ARG A 479 22.14 16.64 53.24
N VAL A 480 22.31 15.64 54.11
CA VAL A 480 21.23 15.14 54.97
C VAL A 480 20.72 16.24 55.91
N LYS A 481 21.61 17.08 56.45
CA LYS A 481 21.20 18.27 57.24
C LYS A 481 20.41 19.31 56.43
N GLN A 482 20.59 19.35 55.11
CA GLN A 482 19.80 20.18 54.19
C GLN A 482 18.46 19.53 53.80
N GLY A 483 18.14 18.34 54.33
CA GLY A 483 16.90 17.62 54.02
C GLY A 483 16.96 16.80 52.73
N GLU A 484 18.15 16.58 52.15
CA GLU A 484 18.32 15.76 50.95
C GLU A 484 18.36 14.25 51.29
N ILE A 485 17.73 13.42 50.45
CA ILE A 485 17.84 11.96 50.56
C ILE A 485 19.13 11.52 49.87
N CYS A 486 20.10 11.12 50.67
CA CYS A 486 21.45 10.77 50.21
C CYS A 486 21.72 9.28 50.36
N ILE A 487 22.58 8.74 49.48
CA ILE A 487 23.17 7.39 49.61
C ILE A 487 24.68 7.56 49.69
N MET A 488 25.29 7.00 50.72
CA MET A 488 26.74 6.95 50.85
C MET A 488 27.26 5.81 49.97
N MET A 489 28.14 6.12 49.02
CA MET A 489 28.84 5.11 48.25
C MET A 489 29.93 4.54 49.16
N ILE A 490 29.67 3.37 49.77
CA ILE A 490 30.72 2.60 50.42
C ILE A 490 31.42 1.86 49.29
N GLU A 491 32.64 2.27 48.93
CA GLU A 491 33.49 1.45 48.07
C GLU A 491 33.66 0.08 48.74
N ASP A 492 33.41 -0.99 47.97
CA ASP A 492 33.51 -2.36 48.46
C ASP A 492 34.82 -2.55 49.23
N ILE A 493 34.70 -2.97 50.49
CA ILE A 493 35.77 -3.66 51.21
C ILE A 493 35.97 -4.97 50.44
N GLU A 494 37.19 -5.15 49.93
CA GLU A 494 37.69 -6.25 49.07
C GLU A 494 37.02 -7.62 49.23
#